data_AF-A0A420GWH9-F1
#
_entry.id   AF-A0A420GWH9-F1
#
_cell.length_a   1.000
_cell.length_b   1.000
_cell.length_c   1.000
_cell.angle_alpha   90.00
_cell.angle_beta   90.00
_cell.angle_gamma   90.00
#
_symmetry.space_group_name_H-M   'P 1'
#
loop_
_entity.id
_entity.type
_entity.pdbx_description
1 polymer ?
#
loop_
_entity_poly.entity_id
_entity_poly.type
_entity_poly.pdbx_seq_one_letter_code
_entity_poly.pdbx_strand_id
1 'polypeptide(L)' 'MDVPVTEEQIRTLAFYLWENEGSPEGRSQDYWEKARQQLGIDDSLAALDEEADLQTAG' A
#
# COMPACT_ATOMS: atom_id res chain seq x y z
N MET A 1 -14.34 12.16 -0.79
CA MET A 1 -13.17 13.04 -0.64
C MET A 1 -12.06 12.29 -1.32
N ASP A 2 -11.52 12.80 -2.43
CA ASP A 2 -10.36 12.19 -3.10
C ASP A 2 -9.17 12.39 -2.14
N VAL A 3 -8.80 11.34 -1.41
CA VAL A 3 -7.70 11.42 -0.43
C VAL A 3 -6.43 11.15 -1.22
N PRO A 4 -5.64 12.19 -1.55
CA PRO A 4 -4.43 11.98 -2.33
C PRO A 4 -3.50 11.04 -1.55
N VAL A 5 -2.93 10.07 -2.26
CA VAL A 5 -1.91 9.16 -1.73
C VAL A 5 -0.88 9.94 -0.93
N THR A 6 -0.78 9.64 0.36
CA THR A 6 0.18 10.27 1.26
C THR A 6 1.47 9.47 1.33
N GLU A 7 2.56 10.14 1.68
CA GLU A 7 3.86 9.49 1.91
C GLU A 7 3.79 8.41 2.99
N GLU A 8 2.85 8.54 3.93
CA GLU A 8 2.57 7.53 4.96
C GLU A 8 2.04 6.22 4.35
N GLN A 9 1.12 6.29 3.39
CA GLN A 9 0.62 5.10 2.70
C GLN A 9 1.74 4.42 1.90
N ILE A 10 2.55 5.21 1.21
CA ILE A 10 3.72 4.73 0.45
C ILE A 10 4.68 4.01 1.38
N ARG A 11 4.96 4.58 2.55
CA ARG A 11 5.86 3.98 3.53
C ARG A 11 5.30 2.69 4.10
N THR A 12 4.00 2.64 4.41
CA THR A 12 3.34 1.43 4.92
C THR A 12 3.40 0.29 3.91
N LEU A 13 3.04 0.56 2.65
CA LEU A 13 3.08 -0.45 1.59
C LEU A 13 4.52 -0.90 1.29
N ALA A 14 5.47 0.05 1.21
CA ALA A 14 6.88 -0.25 1.00
C ALA A 14 7.44 -1.14 2.12
N PHE A 15 7.09 -0.81 3.37
CA PHE A 15 7.51 -1.57 4.54
C PHE A 15 6.89 -2.97 4.54
N TYR A 16 5.60 -3.09 4.24
CA TYR A 16 4.91 -4.38 4.14
C TYR A 16 5.53 -5.28 3.06
N LEU A 17 5.76 -4.75 1.86
CA LEU A 17 6.42 -5.48 0.77
C LEU A 17 7.84 -5.90 1.14
N TRP A 18 8.59 -5.00 1.78
CA TRP A 18 9.96 -5.26 2.21
C TRP A 18 10.03 -6.31 3.33
N GLU A 19 9.12 -6.25 4.31
CA GLU A 19 9.07 -7.22 5.40
C GLU A 19 8.68 -8.61 4.90
N ASN A 20 7.71 -8.70 3.98
CA ASN A 20 7.22 -9.96 3.39
C ASN A 20 8.31 -10.66 2.55
N GLU A 21 9.17 -9.90 1.88
CA GLU A 21 10.33 -10.43 1.14
C GLU A 21 11.55 -10.74 2.03
N GLY A 22 11.44 -10.60 3.35
CA GLY A 22 12.48 -10.96 4.31
C GLY A 22 13.48 -9.84 4.63
N SER A 23 13.06 -8.59 4.44
CA SER A 23 13.85 -7.39 4.79
C SER A 23 15.25 -7.35 4.16
N PRO A 24 15.39 -7.53 2.83
CA PRO A 24 16.68 -7.46 2.17
C PRO A 24 17.32 -6.07 2.33
N GLU A 25 18.51 -6.03 2.94
CA GLU A 25 19.28 -4.81 3.12
C GLU A 25 19.69 -4.21 1.77
N GLY A 26 19.44 -2.91 1.57
CA GLY A 26 19.75 -2.19 0.33
C GLY A 26 18.67 -2.23 -0.75
N ARG A 27 17.57 -2.97 -0.56
CA ARG A 27 16.42 -2.95 -1.50
C ARG A 27 15.23 -2.12 -1.04
N SER A 28 15.26 -1.61 0.19
CA SER A 28 14.18 -0.80 0.77
C SER A 28 13.84 0.44 -0.07
N GLN A 29 14.81 1.02 -0.78
CA GLN A 29 14.57 2.13 -1.72
C GLN A 29 13.74 1.70 -2.94
N ASP A 30 14.04 0.52 -3.50
CA ASP A 30 13.34 -0.06 -4.66
C ASP A 30 11.88 -0.40 -4.31
N TYR A 31 11.64 -0.95 -3.10
CA TYR A 31 10.28 -1.17 -2.59
C TYR A 31 9.55 0.14 -2.32
N TRP A 32 10.23 1.19 -1.87
CA TRP A 32 9.61 2.50 -1.67
C TRP A 32 9.16 3.13 -2.99
N GLU A 33 9.97 3.06 -4.04
CA GLU A 33 9.57 3.53 -5.39
C GLU A 33 8.46 2.68 -6.00
N LYS A 34 8.51 1.35 -5.82
CA LYS A 34 7.44 0.43 -6.22
C LYS A 34 6.13 0.74 -5.52
N ALA A 35 6.16 0.98 -4.21
CA ALA A 35 4.99 1.31 -3.43
C ALA A 35 4.38 2.65 -3.85
N ARG A 36 5.22 3.65 -4.15
CA ARG A 36 4.79 4.95 -4.67
C ARG A 36 4.12 4.83 -6.03
N GLN A 37 4.67 4.01 -6.92
CA GLN A 37 4.07 3.73 -8.23
C GLN A 37 2.78 2.93 -8.10
N GLN A 38 2.76 1.92 -7.22
CA GLN A 38 1.54 1.14 -6.95
C GLN A 38 0.45 2.06 -6.47
N LEU A 39 0.61 2.78 -5.36
CA LEU A 39 -0.45 3.67 -4.87
C LEU A 39 -0.83 4.78 -5.86
N GLY A 40 0.12 5.28 -6.67
CA GLY A 40 -0.20 6.22 -7.75
C GLY A 40 -1.02 5.64 -8.92
N ILE A 41 -1.04 4.32 -9.09
CA ILE A 41 -1.86 3.57 -10.07
C ILE A 41 -3.10 2.96 -9.41
N ASP A 42 -2.96 2.58 -8.14
CA ASP A 42 -3.88 1.80 -7.30
C ASP A 42 -4.81 2.71 -6.47
N ASP A 43 -4.66 4.04 -6.49
CA ASP A 43 -5.70 4.97 -6.06
C ASP A 43 -7.06 4.68 -6.76
N SER A 44 -7.00 4.14 -7.98
CA SER A 44 -8.18 3.62 -8.70
C SER A 44 -8.65 2.21 -8.26
N LEU A 45 -7.84 1.44 -7.53
CA LEU A 45 -8.11 0.08 -7.06
C LEU A 45 -8.40 0.00 -5.55
N ALA A 46 -7.90 0.94 -4.75
CA ALA A 46 -8.10 1.06 -3.30
C ALA A 46 -9.56 1.36 -2.92
N ALA A 47 -10.35 1.89 -3.84
CA ALA A 47 -11.81 2.02 -3.68
C ALA A 47 -12.54 0.66 -3.65
N LEU A 48 -11.86 -0.47 -3.93
CA LEU A 48 -12.47 -1.79 -4.03
C LEU A 48 -12.31 -2.65 -2.76
N ASP A 49 -11.49 -2.23 -1.79
CA ASP A 49 -11.23 -2.99 -0.55
C ASP A 49 -12.01 -2.45 0.67
N GLU A 50 -12.58 -1.23 0.58
CA GLU A 50 -13.45 -0.65 1.62
C GLU A 50 -14.84 -1.30 1.72
N GLU A 51 -15.15 -2.30 0.87
CA GLU A 51 -16.40 -3.07 0.87
C GLU A 51 -16.26 -4.47 1.55
N ALA A 52 -15.21 -4.70 2.36
CA ALA A 52 -14.99 -5.98 3.05
C ALA A 52 -15.33 -5.97 4.56
N ASP A 53 -15.50 -4.81 5.20
CA ASP A 53 -15.73 -4.71 6.67
C ASP A 53 -17.21 -4.75 7.09
N LEU A 54 -18.16 -4.94 6.16
CA LEU A 54 -19.60 -4.94 6.48
C LEU A 54 -20.26 -6.32 6.65
N GLN A 55 -19.52 -7.44 6.67
CA GLN A 55 -20.13 -8.80 6.74
C GLN A 55 -19.82 -9.64 8.01
N THR A 56 -19.69 -9.01 9.18
CA THR A 56 -19.71 -9.74 10.47
C THR A 56 -20.83 -9.27 11.41
N ALA A 57 -22.08 -9.33 10.94
CA ALA A 57 -23.24 -9.30 11.83
C ALA A 57 -24.38 -10.16 11.25
N GLY A 58 -24.49 -11.38 11.76
CA GLY A 58 -25.59 -12.33 11.50
C GLY A 58 -25.71 -13.31 12.66
#